data_AF-A0A382K8N8-F1
#
_entry.id   AF-A0A382K8N8-F1
#
_cell.length_a   1.000
_cell.length_b   1.000
_cell.length_c   1.000
_cell.angle_alpha   90.00
_cell.angle_beta   90.00
_cell.angle_gamma   90.00
#
_symmetry.space_group_name_H-M   'P 1'
#
loop_
_entity.id
_entity.type
_entity.pdbx_description
1 polymer ?
#
loop_
_entity_poly.entity_id
_entity_poly.type
_entity_poly.pdbx_seq_one_letter_code
_entity_poly.pdbx_strand_id
1 'polypeptide(L)' 'MPLRRPNIIYILADDMGYGDMGCNNPDSKIPTPNLDRLAGQGMRFTDAHAPSSVC' A
#
# COMPACT_ATOMS: atom_id res chain seq x y z
N MET A 1 2.54 -29.76 14.41
CA MET A 1 1.79 -29.57 13.15
C MET A 1 2.73 -28.96 12.13
N PRO A 2 2.74 -29.39 10.86
CA PRO A 2 3.56 -28.74 9.85
C PRO A 2 3.10 -27.28 9.71
N LEU A 3 4.06 -26.35 9.65
CA LEU A 3 3.76 -24.94 9.39
C LEU A 3 2.98 -24.83 8.08
N ARG A 4 1.75 -24.33 8.16
CA ARG A 4 0.92 -24.12 6.98
C ARG A 4 1.56 -23.02 6.15
N ARG A 5 1.80 -23.27 4.86
CA ARG A 5 2.37 -22.27 3.96
C ARG A 5 1.44 -21.05 3.93
N PRO A 6 1.97 -19.81 4.04
CA PRO A 6 1.14 -18.62 3.95
C PRO A 6 0.61 -18.45 2.52
N ASN A 7 -0.57 -17.84 2.40
CA ASN A 7 -1.02 -17.31 1.11
C ASN A 7 -0.29 -16.00 0.83
N ILE A 8 0.07 -15.76 -0.42
CA ILE A 8 0.68 -14.50 -0.87
C ILE A 8 -0.32 -13.80 -1.79
N ILE A 9 -0.69 -12.56 -1.47
CA ILE A 9 -1.59 -11.73 -2.27
C ILE A 9 -0.79 -10.50 -2.71
N TYR A 10 -0.75 -10.25 -4.01
CA TYR A 10 -0.14 -9.06 -4.60
C TYR A 10 -1.24 -8.17 -5.18
N ILE A 11 -1.34 -6.94 -4.66
CA ILE A 11 -2.31 -5.94 -5.09
C ILE A 11 -1.50 -4.82 -5.76
N LEU A 12 -1.77 -4.58 -7.04
CA LEU A 12 -1.19 -3.48 -7.81
C LEU A 12 -2.31 -2.51 -8.19
N ALA A 13 -2.18 -1.26 -7.78
CA ALA A 13 -3.08 -0.19 -8.19
C ALA A 13 -2.52 0.49 -9.45
N ASP A 14 -3.41 0.88 -10.36
CA ASP A 14 -3.07 1.63 -11.58
C ASP A 14 -3.12 3.14 -11.29
N ASP A 15 -2.09 3.87 -11.72
CA ASP A 15 -1.94 5.33 -11.58
C ASP A 15 -2.16 5.94 -10.16
N MET A 16 -2.10 5.14 -9.09
CA MET A 16 -2.24 5.65 -7.72
C MET A 16 -1.01 6.45 -7.29
N GLY A 17 -1.22 7.72 -6.95
CA GLY A 17 -0.17 8.61 -6.45
C GLY A 17 0.23 8.29 -5.00
N TYR A 18 1.49 8.54 -4.66
CA TYR A 18 2.02 8.33 -3.30
C TYR A 18 1.19 9.04 -2.22
N GLY A 19 0.76 10.28 -2.50
CA GLY A 19 -0.01 11.14 -1.58
C GLY A 19 -1.51 10.91 -1.59
N ASP A 20 -2.03 9.93 -2.35
CA ASP A 20 -3.47 9.65 -2.39
C ASP A 20 -3.95 8.95 -1.11
N MET A 21 -3.08 8.19 -0.44
CA MET A 21 -3.41 7.51 0.80
C MET A 21 -3.24 8.41 2.02
N GLY A 22 -4.22 8.40 2.93
CA GLY A 22 -4.19 9.17 4.18
C GLY A 22 -2.96 8.85 5.04
N CYS A 23 -2.51 7.59 5.05
CA CYS A 23 -1.29 7.17 5.76
C CYS A 23 0.02 7.77 5.22
N ASN A 24 0.03 8.31 4.00
CA ASN A 24 1.17 8.99 3.38
C ASN A 24 1.00 10.51 3.31
N ASN A 25 -0.24 10.99 3.36
CA ASN A 25 -0.57 12.41 3.30
C ASN A 25 -1.75 12.70 4.24
N PRO A 26 -1.52 13.34 5.40
CA PRO A 26 -2.57 13.72 6.34
C PRO A 26 -3.64 14.64 5.73
N ASP A 27 -3.30 15.38 4.68
CA ASP A 27 -4.19 16.29 3.95
C ASP A 27 -4.82 15.62 2.70
N SER A 28 -4.72 14.29 2.56
CA SER A 28 -5.36 13.57 1.46
C SER A 28 -6.87 13.81 1.47
N LYS A 29 -7.41 14.10 0.27
CA LYS A 29 -8.85 14.31 0.06
C LYS A 29 -9.61 13.00 -0.19
N ILE A 30 -8.89 11.90 -0.38
CA ILE A 30 -9.47 10.60 -0.73
C ILE A 30 -9.51 9.73 0.54
N PRO A 31 -10.70 9.33 1.03
CA PRO A 31 -10.78 8.45 2.18
C PRO A 31 -10.33 7.04 1.81
N THR A 32 -9.24 6.57 2.43
CA THR A 32 -8.64 5.23 2.20
C THR A 32 -8.64 4.33 3.44
N PRO A 33 -9.73 4.22 4.23
CA PRO A 33 -9.69 3.65 5.57
C PRO A 33 -9.21 2.20 5.65
N ASN A 34 -9.46 1.39 4.61
CA ASN A 34 -8.98 0.01 4.55
C ASN A 34 -7.47 -0.08 4.30
N LEU A 35 -6.93 0.79 3.44
CA LEU A 35 -5.50 0.86 3.16
C LEU A 35 -4.74 1.47 4.34
N ASP A 36 -5.31 2.48 4.98
CA ASP A 36 -4.74 3.10 6.18
C ASP A 36 -4.68 2.10 7.34
N ARG A 37 -5.73 1.29 7.52
CA ARG A 37 -5.71 0.18 8.49
C ARG A 37 -4.67 -0.88 8.14
N LEU A 38 -4.54 -1.23 6.86
CA LEU A 38 -3.52 -2.20 6.42
C LEU A 38 -2.10 -1.68 6.70
N ALA A 39 -1.85 -0.39 6.42
CA ALA A 39 -0.57 0.26 6.70
C ALA A 39 -0.23 0.25 8.21
N GLY A 40 -1.21 0.43 9.09
CA GLY A 40 -1.02 0.37 10.55
C GLY A 40 -0.85 -1.05 11.11
N GLN A 41 -1.17 -2.10 10.35
CA GLN A 41 -1.07 -3.50 10.77
C GLN A 41 0.17 -4.22 10.23
N GLY A 42 1.01 -3.51 9.48
CA GLY A 42 2.15 -4.09 8.79
C GLY A 42 3.34 -3.15 8.72
N MET A 43 4.11 -3.30 7.64
CA MET A 43 5.26 -2.46 7.31
C MET A 43 4.90 -1.56 6.14
N ARG A 44 5.28 -0.28 6.23
CA ARG A 44 5.10 0.70 5.15
C ARG A 44 6.46 1.18 4.67
N PHE A 45 6.65 1.17 3.36
CA PHE A 45 7.84 1.72 2.70
C PHE A 45 7.54 3.16 2.29
N THR A 46 8.31 4.12 2.80
CA THR A 46 8.11 5.55 2.52
C THR A 46 8.96 6.06 1.36
N ASP A 47 9.87 5.23 0.84
CA ASP A 47 10.79 5.50 -0.27
C ASP A 47 10.86 4.27 -1.20
N ALA A 48 9.73 3.96 -1.84
CA ALA A 48 9.60 2.85 -2.79
C ALA A 48 9.39 3.42 -4.20
N HIS A 49 10.08 2.85 -5.19
CA HIS A 49 10.06 3.34 -6.57
C HIS A 49 9.67 2.25 -7.55
N ALA A 50 8.82 2.60 -8.51
CA ALA A 50 8.63 1.80 -9.71
C ALA A 50 9.87 1.93 -10.61
N PRO A 51 10.22 0.90 -11.40
CA PRO A 51 11.37 0.96 -12.32
C PRO A 51 11.13 1.90 -13.53
N SER A 52 9.87 2.26 -13.79
CA SER A 52 9.43 3.12 -14.88
C SER A 52 8.25 3.98 -14.40
N SER A 53 8.03 5.12 -15.07
CA SER A 53 6.87 6.01 -14.82
C SER A 53 5.66 5.68 -15.69
N VAL A 54 5.76 4.66 -16.54
CA VAL A 54 4.70 4.21 -17.46
C VAL A 54 4.60 2.69 -17.43
N CYS A 55 3.42 2.19 -17.82
CA CYS A 55 3.07 0.77 -17.90
C CYS A 55 3.84 0.01 -18.99
#